data_AF-A0A6A8LSK8-F1
#
_entry.id   AF-A0A6A8LSK8-F1
#
_cell.length_a   1.000
_cell.length_b   1.000
_cell.length_c   1.000
_cell.angle_alpha   90.00
_cell.angle_beta   90.00
_cell.angle_gamma   90.00
#
_symmetry.space_group_name_H-M   'P 1'
#
loop_
_entity.id
_entity.type
_entity.pdbx_description
1 polymer ?
#
loop_
_entity_poly.entity_id
_entity_poly.type
_entity_poly.pdbx_seq_one_letter_code
_entity_poly.pdbx_strand_id
1 'polypeptide(L)'
;KALGEASNLDIGSIMNSWLEQPGYPVLNVNVKNGHLVIEQNQFFIGEGKDVDRLWQVPLHADFAQAPKLLTQKELDLGDYQELRKAADKPLRFNVGNTSHVVVNYAPELLEDILVNSQNLTHIDKLQLLQDLRLLADSGLASYSKVIPLLKEFSNSDSAIVNETLYSIVNNLKFFVTPDSTDETNLKKFVNTLSADQVQRLSWLPKDTDSNYDQLVRPLDLSAALYAENP
;
A
#
# COMPACT_ATOMS: atom_id res chain seq x y z
N LYS A 1 18.54 9.48 25.24
CA LYS A 1 19.93 8.99 25.50
C LYS A 1 20.00 7.47 25.42
N ALA A 2 19.35 6.70 26.31
CA ALA A 2 19.37 5.23 26.26
C ALA A 2 19.02 4.59 24.90
N LEU A 3 17.97 5.08 24.21
CA LEU A 3 17.57 4.56 22.89
C LEU A 3 18.57 4.89 21.75
N GLY A 4 19.30 6.00 21.86
CA GLY A 4 20.30 6.40 20.86
C GLY A 4 21.61 5.61 21.01
N GLU A 5 22.00 5.33 22.25
CA GLU A 5 23.17 4.49 22.55
C GLU A 5 22.97 3.04 22.09
N ALA A 6 21.75 2.49 22.24
CA ALA A 6 21.43 1.14 21.82
C ALA A 6 21.31 0.98 20.29
N SER A 7 20.87 2.02 19.58
CA SER A 7 20.61 1.97 18.13
C SER A 7 21.75 2.53 17.27
N ASN A 8 22.71 3.24 17.89
CA ASN A 8 23.73 4.04 17.21
C ASN A 8 23.12 5.07 16.23
N LEU A 9 21.94 5.59 16.57
CA LEU A 9 21.22 6.63 15.84
C LEU A 9 20.92 7.82 16.76
N ASP A 10 20.85 9.03 16.18
CA ASP A 10 20.37 10.20 16.89
C ASP A 10 18.84 10.19 17.00
N ILE A 11 18.32 9.37 17.90
CA ILE A 11 16.87 9.22 18.15
C ILE A 11 16.23 10.55 18.52
N GLY A 12 16.96 11.47 19.18
CA GLY A 12 16.42 12.77 19.54
C GLY A 12 16.10 13.60 18.30
N SER A 13 17.06 13.69 17.38
CA SER A 13 16.89 14.42 16.12
C SER A 13 15.82 13.79 15.21
N ILE A 14 15.77 12.45 15.16
CA ILE A 14 14.72 11.74 14.41
C ILE A 14 13.34 12.10 14.98
N MET A 15 13.10 11.86 16.27
CA MET A 15 11.80 12.11 16.89
C MET A 15 11.40 13.59 16.84
N ASN A 16 12.35 14.51 16.96
CA ASN A 16 12.08 15.95 16.81
C ASN A 16 11.48 16.28 15.43
N SER A 17 11.99 15.66 14.36
CA SER A 17 11.43 15.86 13.00
C SER A 17 10.01 15.32 12.81
N TRP A 18 9.55 14.41 13.68
CA TRP A 18 8.21 13.82 13.63
C TRP A 18 7.21 14.49 14.57
N LEU A 19 7.66 15.01 15.72
CA LEU A 19 6.78 15.52 16.77
C LEU A 19 6.57 17.04 16.70
N GLU A 20 7.55 17.79 16.19
CA GLU A 20 7.52 19.27 16.20
C GLU A 20 6.94 19.88 14.92
N GLN A 21 6.35 19.06 14.04
CA GLN A 21 5.70 19.54 12.83
C GLN A 21 4.47 18.71 12.44
N PRO A 22 3.42 19.36 11.90
CA PRO A 22 2.20 18.67 11.50
C PRO A 22 2.39 17.87 10.20
N GLY A 23 1.68 16.75 10.12
CA GLY A 23 1.63 15.89 8.95
C GLY A 23 2.75 14.86 8.88
N TYR A 24 2.89 14.24 7.72
CA TYR A 24 3.86 13.18 7.44
C TYR A 24 4.25 13.21 5.95
N PRO A 25 5.35 12.55 5.55
CA PRO A 25 5.80 12.62 4.18
C PRO A 25 5.20 11.54 3.28
N VAL A 26 5.16 11.85 1.99
CA VAL A 26 5.12 10.89 0.89
C VAL A 26 6.54 10.70 0.36
N LEU A 27 6.90 9.45 0.09
CA LEU A 27 8.13 9.08 -0.61
C LEU A 27 7.82 8.85 -2.09
N ASN A 28 8.29 9.74 -2.97
CA ASN A 28 8.20 9.57 -4.41
C ASN A 28 9.43 8.78 -4.88
N VAL A 29 9.21 7.55 -5.35
CA VAL A 29 10.25 6.61 -5.76
C VAL A 29 10.21 6.46 -7.29
N ASN A 30 11.26 6.89 -7.97
CA ASN A 30 11.29 6.97 -9.43
C ASN A 30 12.59 6.42 -10.00
N VAL A 31 12.56 5.98 -11.27
CA VAL A 31 13.78 5.72 -12.05
C VAL A 31 14.03 6.90 -12.99
N LYS A 32 14.98 7.77 -12.66
CA LYS A 32 15.35 8.95 -13.46
C LYS A 32 16.67 8.69 -14.17
N ASN A 33 16.69 8.69 -15.50
CA ASN A 33 17.90 8.40 -16.30
C ASN A 33 18.59 7.07 -15.91
N GLY A 34 17.80 6.05 -15.55
CA GLY A 34 18.31 4.75 -15.09
C GLY A 34 18.64 4.68 -13.59
N HIS A 35 18.70 5.83 -12.90
CA HIS A 35 19.01 5.90 -11.47
C HIS A 35 17.76 5.81 -10.61
N LEU A 36 17.84 5.09 -9.50
CA LEU A 36 16.79 5.02 -8.49
C LEU A 36 16.85 6.25 -7.58
N VAL A 37 15.85 7.12 -7.71
CA VAL A 37 15.74 8.39 -6.96
C VAL A 37 14.54 8.36 -6.03
N ILE A 38 14.77 8.72 -4.76
CA ILE A 38 13.75 8.82 -3.71
C ILE A 38 13.67 10.26 -3.23
N GLU A 39 12.48 10.84 -3.29
CA GLU A 39 12.19 12.20 -2.84
C GLU A 39 11.14 12.19 -1.73
N GLN A 40 11.35 12.97 -0.67
CA GLN A 40 10.32 13.18 0.36
C GLN A 40 9.63 14.54 0.18
N ASN A 41 8.30 14.53 0.22
CA ASN A 41 7.46 15.74 0.21
C ASN A 41 6.42 15.64 1.31
N GLN A 42 5.92 16.79 1.76
CA GLN A 42 4.79 16.79 2.69
C GLN A 42 3.55 16.19 1.99
N PHE A 43 2.88 15.24 2.63
CA PHE A 43 1.69 14.61 2.10
C PHE A 43 0.42 15.32 2.58
N PHE A 44 -0.54 15.50 1.66
CA PHE A 44 -1.83 16.14 1.92
C PHE A 44 -2.94 15.35 1.23
N ILE A 45 -4.13 15.31 1.84
CA ILE A 45 -5.37 14.93 1.17
C ILE A 45 -6.22 16.18 1.05
N GLY A 46 -6.60 16.55 -0.18
CA GLY A 46 -7.24 17.83 -0.47
C GLY A 46 -6.25 19.00 -0.55
N GLU A 47 -6.73 20.22 -0.29
CA GLU A 47 -5.89 21.41 -0.36
C GLU A 47 -4.79 21.39 0.71
N GLY A 48 -3.57 21.65 0.28
CA GLY A 48 -2.40 21.72 1.14
C GLY A 48 -1.38 22.71 0.58
N LYS A 49 -0.53 23.24 1.46
CA LYS A 49 0.58 24.09 1.07
C LYS A 49 1.87 23.45 1.59
N ASP A 50 2.67 22.92 0.68
CA ASP A 50 4.02 22.47 1.02
C ASP A 50 4.84 23.68 1.49
N VAL A 51 5.53 23.50 2.60
CA VAL A 51 6.45 24.50 3.19
C VAL A 51 7.84 23.89 3.40
N ASP A 52 8.17 22.89 2.58
CA ASP A 52 9.46 22.20 2.52
C ASP A 52 9.89 21.57 3.84
N ARG A 53 8.92 20.96 4.52
CA ARG A 53 9.18 20.16 5.72
C ARG A 53 10.00 18.94 5.34
N LEU A 54 10.96 18.61 6.20
CA LEU A 54 11.78 17.41 6.09
C LEU A 54 11.60 16.56 7.35
N TRP A 55 11.52 15.25 7.14
CA TRP A 55 11.52 14.25 8.19
C TRP A 55 12.80 13.42 8.07
N GLN A 56 13.27 12.89 9.19
CA GLN A 56 14.24 11.80 9.18
C GLN A 56 13.47 10.49 9.08
N VAL A 57 13.29 10.02 7.85
CA VAL A 57 12.39 8.90 7.54
C VAL A 57 13.14 7.58 7.65
N PRO A 58 12.75 6.66 8.54
CA PRO A 58 13.21 5.28 8.48
C PRO A 58 12.71 4.62 7.19
N LEU A 59 13.63 4.33 6.27
CA LEU A 59 13.27 3.86 4.94
C LEU A 59 12.76 2.42 4.95
N HIS A 60 13.28 1.59 5.86
CA HIS A 60 12.97 0.14 5.91
C HIS A 60 12.95 -0.50 4.52
N ALA A 61 13.98 -0.22 3.73
CA ALA A 61 14.12 -0.74 2.39
C ALA A 61 14.59 -2.21 2.42
N ASP A 62 14.16 -3.01 1.45
CA ASP A 62 14.64 -4.38 1.26
C ASP A 62 15.93 -4.49 0.42
N PHE A 63 16.41 -3.36 -0.12
CA PHE A 63 17.70 -3.23 -0.79
C PHE A 63 18.77 -2.83 0.23
N ALA A 64 19.82 -3.65 0.36
CA ALA A 64 20.87 -3.46 1.36
C ALA A 64 21.68 -2.15 1.18
N GLN A 65 21.69 -1.62 -0.03
CA GLN A 65 22.38 -0.38 -0.41
C GLN A 65 21.62 0.87 0.05
N ALA A 66 20.32 0.75 0.30
CA ALA A 66 19.53 1.88 0.78
C ALA A 66 19.91 2.21 2.24
N PRO A 67 20.08 3.50 2.59
CA PRO A 67 20.39 3.89 3.96
C PRO A 67 19.22 3.57 4.89
N LYS A 68 19.51 3.45 6.18
CA LYS A 68 18.44 3.26 7.19
C LYS A 68 17.48 4.45 7.26
N LEU A 69 18.00 5.66 7.04
CA LEU A 69 17.26 6.91 7.14
C LEU A 69 17.40 7.72 5.85
N LEU A 70 16.31 8.33 5.40
CA LEU A 70 16.32 9.44 4.47
C LEU A 70 16.25 10.74 5.27
N THR A 71 17.36 11.48 5.30
CA THR A 71 17.47 12.76 6.03
C THR A 71 17.47 13.97 5.11
N GLN A 72 17.65 13.75 3.81
CA GLN A 72 17.67 14.78 2.77
C GLN A 72 16.34 14.79 2.02
N LYS A 73 16.07 15.88 1.29
CA LYS A 73 14.88 16.00 0.42
C LYS A 73 14.86 14.92 -0.66
N GLU A 74 16.03 14.61 -1.21
CA GLU A 74 16.23 13.68 -2.32
C GLU A 74 17.43 12.79 -2.02
N LEU A 75 17.37 11.55 -2.50
CA LEU A 75 18.44 10.57 -2.46
C LEU A 75 18.48 9.81 -3.79
N ASP A 76 19.63 9.86 -4.46
CA ASP A 76 19.97 8.99 -5.58
C ASP A 76 20.72 7.76 -5.06
N LEU A 77 20.16 6.56 -5.25
CA LEU A 77 20.77 5.29 -4.84
C LEU A 77 21.69 4.68 -5.91
N GLY A 78 21.75 5.26 -7.11
CA GLY A 78 22.51 4.77 -8.25
C GLY A 78 21.67 3.95 -9.22
N ASP A 79 22.34 3.20 -10.10
CA ASP A 79 21.71 2.47 -11.20
C ASP A 79 20.70 1.42 -10.69
N TYR A 80 19.44 1.56 -11.12
CA TYR A 80 18.36 0.68 -10.66
C TYR A 80 18.55 -0.76 -11.14
N GLN A 81 19.07 -0.99 -12.34
CA GLN A 81 19.22 -2.35 -12.88
C GLN A 81 20.28 -3.13 -12.10
N GLU A 82 21.39 -2.48 -11.76
CA GLU A 82 22.44 -3.07 -10.92
C GLU A 82 21.91 -3.39 -9.51
N LEU A 83 21.20 -2.44 -8.89
CA LEU A 83 20.58 -2.62 -7.58
C LEU A 83 19.57 -3.76 -7.57
N ARG A 84 18.64 -3.76 -8.54
CA ARG A 84 17.57 -4.76 -8.70
C ARG A 84 18.14 -6.16 -8.92
N LYS A 85 19.21 -6.27 -9.71
CA LYS A 85 19.92 -7.53 -9.96
C LYS A 85 20.67 -8.01 -8.72
N ALA A 86 21.33 -7.11 -7.99
CA ALA A 86 22.05 -7.46 -6.77
C ALA A 86 21.11 -7.90 -5.63
N ALA A 87 19.93 -7.30 -5.54
CA ALA A 87 18.93 -7.63 -4.52
C ALA A 87 18.11 -8.89 -4.84
N ASP A 88 18.03 -9.26 -6.13
CA ASP A 88 17.24 -10.40 -6.64
C ASP A 88 15.77 -10.39 -6.19
N LYS A 89 15.20 -9.19 -6.02
CA LYS A 89 13.80 -8.95 -5.64
C LYS A 89 13.36 -7.55 -6.07
N PRO A 90 12.05 -7.29 -6.27
CA PRO A 90 11.54 -5.94 -6.51
C PRO A 90 11.85 -5.01 -5.34
N LEU A 91 12.06 -3.73 -5.62
CA LEU A 91 12.31 -2.73 -4.59
C LEU A 91 11.07 -2.46 -3.74
N ARG A 92 11.22 -2.48 -2.42
CA ARG A 92 10.20 -2.07 -1.46
C ARG A 92 10.77 -1.13 -0.42
N PHE A 93 10.00 -0.10 -0.08
CA PHE A 93 10.21 0.78 1.07
C PHE A 93 9.09 0.63 2.09
N ASN A 94 9.40 1.02 3.33
CA ASN A 94 8.54 0.85 4.49
C ASN A 94 8.11 -0.63 4.69
N VAL A 95 9.04 -1.56 4.47
CA VAL A 95 8.80 -2.99 4.69
C VAL A 95 8.41 -3.24 6.15
N GLY A 96 7.30 -3.97 6.33
CA GLY A 96 6.67 -4.15 7.64
C GLY A 96 5.70 -3.04 8.04
N ASN A 97 5.52 -2.01 7.21
CA ASN A 97 4.56 -0.91 7.39
C ASN A 97 4.69 -0.24 8.77
N THR A 98 5.92 0.13 9.15
CA THR A 98 6.26 0.63 10.50
C THR A 98 6.62 2.11 10.54
N SER A 99 6.96 2.70 9.38
CA SER A 99 7.12 4.14 9.23
C SER A 99 5.79 4.78 8.88
N HIS A 100 5.51 5.95 9.48
CA HIS A 100 4.31 6.73 9.15
C HIS A 100 4.54 7.55 7.87
N VAL A 101 4.59 6.85 6.74
CA VAL A 101 4.82 7.42 5.39
C VAL A 101 3.90 6.77 4.38
N VAL A 102 3.64 7.48 3.29
CA VAL A 102 3.01 6.92 2.08
C VAL A 102 4.09 6.72 1.02
N VAL A 103 4.14 5.55 0.38
CA VAL A 103 5.13 5.29 -0.68
C VAL A 103 4.46 5.35 -2.06
N ASN A 104 4.91 6.30 -2.88
CA ASN A 104 4.48 6.50 -4.26
C ASN A 104 5.54 5.96 -5.23
N TYR A 105 5.30 4.75 -5.74
CA TYR A 105 6.18 4.13 -6.72
C TYR A 105 5.84 4.57 -8.14
N ALA A 106 6.86 4.84 -8.96
CA ALA A 106 6.71 4.96 -10.40
C ALA A 106 6.07 3.68 -11.00
N PRO A 107 5.32 3.78 -12.11
CA PRO A 107 4.56 2.66 -12.66
C PRO A 107 5.38 1.38 -12.88
N GLU A 108 6.60 1.51 -13.40
CA GLU A 108 7.51 0.40 -13.67
C GLU A 108 7.98 -0.33 -12.40
N LEU A 109 8.12 0.41 -11.29
CA LEU A 109 8.49 -0.17 -9.99
C LEU A 109 7.29 -0.88 -9.35
N LEU A 110 6.11 -0.27 -9.42
CA LEU A 110 4.88 -0.89 -8.95
C LEU A 110 4.57 -2.18 -9.73
N GLU A 111 4.75 -2.17 -11.05
CA GLU A 111 4.53 -3.35 -11.89
C GLU A 111 5.50 -4.49 -11.53
N ASP A 112 6.79 -4.21 -11.31
CA ASP A 112 7.76 -5.23 -10.86
C ASP A 112 7.37 -5.83 -9.49
N ILE A 113 6.85 -5.03 -8.56
CA ILE A 113 6.31 -5.52 -7.28
C ILE A 113 5.11 -6.46 -7.53
N LEU A 114 4.15 -6.06 -8.38
CA LEU A 114 2.91 -6.80 -8.60
C LEU A 114 3.13 -8.11 -9.38
N VAL A 115 4.07 -8.15 -10.33
CA VAL A 115 4.45 -9.40 -11.03
C VAL A 115 5.06 -10.42 -10.07
N ASN A 116 5.53 -9.98 -8.90
CA ASN A 116 6.11 -10.81 -7.85
C ASN A 116 5.24 -10.84 -6.57
N SER A 117 3.93 -10.56 -6.71
CA SER A 117 2.96 -10.44 -5.60
C SER A 117 2.90 -11.66 -4.69
N GLN A 118 3.22 -12.86 -5.20
CA GLN A 118 3.22 -14.10 -4.44
C GLN A 118 4.23 -14.11 -3.28
N ASN A 119 5.26 -13.26 -3.35
CA ASN A 119 6.28 -13.13 -2.31
C ASN A 119 5.91 -12.10 -1.24
N LEU A 120 4.80 -11.37 -1.41
CA LEU A 120 4.36 -10.32 -0.49
C LEU A 120 3.71 -10.92 0.75
N THR A 121 4.11 -10.42 1.92
CA THR A 121 3.44 -10.74 3.18
C THR A 121 2.07 -10.08 3.27
N HIS A 122 1.26 -10.46 4.26
CA HIS A 122 -0.03 -9.80 4.51
C HIS A 122 0.14 -8.30 4.81
N ILE A 123 1.23 -7.93 5.47
CA ILE A 123 1.55 -6.53 5.78
C ILE A 123 1.97 -5.77 4.54
N ASP A 124 2.69 -6.39 3.61
CA ASP A 124 3.06 -5.76 2.34
C ASP A 124 1.84 -5.47 1.47
N LYS A 125 0.91 -6.44 1.37
CA LYS A 125 -0.35 -6.28 0.64
C LYS A 125 -1.19 -5.18 1.26
N LEU A 126 -1.30 -5.16 2.59
CA LEU A 126 -1.98 -4.10 3.33
C LEU A 126 -1.39 -2.73 3.01
N GLN A 127 -0.07 -2.58 3.11
CA GLN A 127 0.61 -1.31 2.84
C GLN A 127 0.35 -0.83 1.41
N LEU A 128 0.48 -1.70 0.41
CA LEU A 128 0.25 -1.33 -1.00
C LEU A 128 -1.18 -0.84 -1.25
N LEU A 129 -2.18 -1.52 -0.66
CA LEU A 129 -3.58 -1.08 -0.74
C LEU A 129 -3.79 0.27 -0.04
N GLN A 130 -3.24 0.44 1.15
CA GLN A 130 -3.34 1.67 1.94
C GLN A 130 -2.68 2.85 1.22
N ASP A 131 -1.44 2.69 0.77
CA ASP A 131 -0.66 3.73 0.12
C ASP A 131 -1.32 4.17 -1.20
N LEU A 132 -1.69 3.24 -2.08
CA LEU A 132 -2.36 3.60 -3.34
C LEU A 132 -3.74 4.21 -3.11
N ARG A 133 -4.50 3.78 -2.09
CA ARG A 133 -5.75 4.44 -1.70
C ARG A 133 -5.50 5.88 -1.27
N LEU A 134 -4.52 6.11 -0.39
CA LEU A 134 -4.17 7.46 0.09
C LEU A 134 -3.67 8.35 -1.06
N LEU A 135 -2.85 7.83 -1.95
CA LEU A 135 -2.38 8.54 -3.15
C LEU A 135 -3.52 8.89 -4.10
N ALA A 136 -4.53 8.03 -4.21
CA ALA A 136 -5.73 8.31 -4.99
C ALA A 136 -6.60 9.38 -4.31
N ASP A 137 -6.78 9.30 -2.98
CA ASP A 137 -7.49 10.32 -2.19
C ASP A 137 -6.79 11.69 -2.25
N SER A 138 -5.45 11.72 -2.33
CA SER A 138 -4.67 12.96 -2.47
C SER A 138 -4.63 13.52 -3.89
N GLY A 139 -5.09 12.76 -4.89
CA GLY A 139 -4.95 13.12 -6.30
C GLY A 139 -3.53 12.97 -6.87
N LEU A 140 -2.61 12.34 -6.13
CA LEU A 140 -1.26 12.02 -6.63
C LEU A 140 -1.26 10.79 -7.55
N ALA A 141 -2.29 9.95 -7.43
CA ALA A 141 -2.57 8.84 -8.34
C ALA A 141 -4.04 8.84 -8.77
N SER A 142 -4.35 8.19 -9.89
CA SER A 142 -5.74 7.92 -10.25
C SER A 142 -6.25 6.69 -9.49
N TYR A 143 -7.52 6.72 -9.08
CA TYR A 143 -8.20 5.54 -8.51
C TYR A 143 -8.12 4.30 -9.41
N SER A 144 -7.97 4.46 -10.73
CA SER A 144 -7.77 3.34 -11.66
C SER A 144 -6.51 2.51 -11.36
N LYS A 145 -5.50 3.12 -10.70
CA LYS A 145 -4.26 2.43 -10.29
C LYS A 145 -4.48 1.51 -9.10
N VAL A 146 -5.56 1.68 -8.33
CA VAL A 146 -5.89 0.82 -7.18
C VAL A 146 -6.55 -0.49 -7.65
N ILE A 147 -7.29 -0.45 -8.77
CA ILE A 147 -8.09 -1.58 -9.27
C ILE A 147 -7.27 -2.87 -9.47
N PRO A 148 -6.06 -2.85 -10.08
CA PRO A 148 -5.26 -4.07 -10.22
C PRO A 148 -4.92 -4.73 -8.88
N LEU A 149 -4.64 -3.96 -7.84
CA LEU A 149 -4.32 -4.51 -6.51
C LEU A 149 -5.51 -5.18 -5.86
N LEU A 150 -6.72 -4.61 -6.01
CA LEU A 150 -7.93 -5.22 -5.48
C LEU A 150 -8.13 -6.61 -6.09
N LYS A 151 -7.90 -6.76 -7.40
CA LYS A 151 -7.97 -8.06 -8.06
C LYS A 151 -6.85 -9.01 -7.62
N GLU A 152 -5.62 -8.50 -7.56
CA GLU A 152 -4.44 -9.30 -7.21
C GLU A 152 -4.54 -9.86 -5.78
N PHE A 153 -5.12 -9.11 -4.86
CA PHE A 153 -5.19 -9.47 -3.44
C PHE A 153 -6.55 -10.00 -2.99
N SER A 154 -7.53 -10.17 -3.89
CA SER A 154 -8.88 -10.62 -3.54
C SER A 154 -8.93 -12.02 -2.94
N ASN A 155 -7.92 -12.84 -3.25
CA ASN A 155 -7.81 -14.20 -2.73
C ASN A 155 -6.95 -14.32 -1.46
N SER A 156 -6.60 -13.21 -0.81
CA SER A 156 -5.89 -13.25 0.47
C SER A 156 -6.75 -13.92 1.54
N ASP A 157 -6.15 -14.78 2.36
CA ASP A 157 -6.76 -15.32 3.58
C ASP A 157 -6.71 -14.34 4.75
N SER A 158 -5.96 -13.24 4.64
CA SER A 158 -5.75 -12.28 5.72
C SER A 158 -6.96 -11.36 5.95
N ALA A 159 -7.48 -11.33 7.18
CA ALA A 159 -8.56 -10.44 7.56
C ALA A 159 -8.24 -8.96 7.29
N ILE A 160 -7.07 -8.48 7.71
CA ILE A 160 -6.66 -7.07 7.52
C ILE A 160 -6.55 -6.64 6.05
N VAL A 161 -6.16 -7.58 5.18
CA VAL A 161 -6.08 -7.32 3.72
C VAL A 161 -7.49 -7.22 3.15
N ASN A 162 -8.37 -8.16 3.49
CA ASN A 162 -9.76 -8.15 3.04
C ASN A 162 -10.56 -6.95 3.57
N GLU A 163 -10.40 -6.58 4.84
CA GLU A 163 -11.02 -5.38 5.42
C GLU A 163 -10.62 -4.12 4.65
N THR A 164 -9.33 -3.96 4.36
CA THR A 164 -8.82 -2.81 3.60
C THR A 164 -9.32 -2.82 2.16
N LEU A 165 -9.25 -3.99 1.50
CA LEU A 165 -9.71 -4.19 0.13
C LEU A 165 -11.19 -3.83 -0.01
N TYR A 166 -12.05 -4.38 0.84
CA TYR A 166 -13.49 -4.12 0.77
C TYR A 166 -13.88 -2.73 1.28
N SER A 167 -13.07 -2.11 2.17
CA SER A 167 -13.22 -0.68 2.47
C SER A 167 -12.97 0.18 1.23
N ILE A 168 -11.95 -0.14 0.41
CA ILE A 168 -11.71 0.57 -0.86
C ILE A 168 -12.86 0.32 -1.84
N VAL A 169 -13.33 -0.92 -1.97
CA VAL A 169 -14.48 -1.26 -2.83
C VAL A 169 -15.73 -0.48 -2.43
N ASN A 170 -15.99 -0.33 -1.13
CA ASN A 170 -17.11 0.46 -0.65
C ASN A 170 -16.98 1.95 -1.00
N ASN A 171 -15.75 2.50 -1.01
CA ASN A 171 -15.54 3.87 -1.47
C ASN A 171 -15.83 4.02 -2.97
N LEU A 172 -15.59 3.00 -3.79
CA LEU A 172 -15.91 3.04 -5.22
C LEU A 172 -17.41 3.23 -5.49
N LYS A 173 -18.27 2.82 -4.54
CA LYS A 173 -19.72 3.01 -4.64
C LYS A 173 -20.12 4.49 -4.66
N PHE A 174 -19.30 5.39 -4.09
CA PHE A 174 -19.56 6.83 -4.15
C PHE A 174 -19.36 7.44 -5.54
N PHE A 175 -18.69 6.73 -6.46
CA PHE A 175 -18.43 7.22 -7.81
C PHE A 175 -19.42 6.69 -8.85
N VAL A 176 -20.38 5.85 -8.46
CA VAL A 176 -21.38 5.29 -9.36
C VAL A 176 -22.78 5.75 -8.97
N THR A 177 -23.63 5.98 -9.98
CA THR A 177 -25.05 6.30 -9.75
C THR A 177 -25.85 5.01 -9.59
N PRO A 178 -26.79 4.92 -8.62
CA PRO A 178 -27.71 3.79 -8.54
C PRO A 178 -28.46 3.52 -9.85
N ASP A 179 -28.70 2.26 -10.16
CA ASP A 179 -29.38 1.74 -11.36
C ASP A 179 -28.70 2.12 -12.68
N SER A 180 -27.42 2.48 -12.65
CA SER A 180 -26.64 2.85 -13.84
C SER A 180 -25.83 1.69 -14.42
N THR A 181 -25.37 1.86 -15.66
CA THR A 181 -24.38 0.97 -16.29
C THR A 181 -23.09 0.88 -15.46
N ASP A 182 -22.68 1.98 -14.83
CA ASP A 182 -21.45 2.03 -14.02
C ASP A 182 -21.60 1.23 -12.73
N GLU A 183 -22.76 1.31 -12.07
CA GLU A 183 -23.05 0.43 -10.92
C GLU A 183 -23.09 -1.03 -11.33
N THR A 184 -23.70 -1.35 -12.47
CA THR A 184 -23.73 -2.72 -13.02
C THR A 184 -22.31 -3.25 -13.26
N ASN A 185 -21.42 -2.41 -13.78
CA ASN A 185 -20.01 -2.76 -13.99
C ASN A 185 -19.27 -2.93 -12.67
N LEU A 186 -19.54 -2.06 -11.68
CA LEU A 186 -18.98 -2.19 -10.34
C LEU A 186 -19.45 -3.50 -9.67
N LYS A 187 -20.73 -3.87 -9.74
CA LYS A 187 -21.24 -5.15 -9.21
C LYS A 187 -20.54 -6.35 -9.84
N LYS A 188 -20.36 -6.37 -11.17
CA LYS A 188 -19.58 -7.41 -11.87
C LYS A 188 -18.12 -7.48 -11.40
N PHE A 189 -17.51 -6.32 -11.18
CA PHE A 189 -16.15 -6.26 -10.66
C PHE A 189 -16.07 -6.80 -9.24
N VAL A 190 -16.98 -6.38 -8.34
CA VAL A 190 -17.04 -6.90 -6.97
C VAL A 190 -17.28 -8.41 -6.94
N ASN A 191 -18.12 -8.93 -7.83
CA ASN A 191 -18.30 -10.38 -7.97
C ASN A 191 -16.96 -11.09 -8.27
N THR A 192 -16.17 -10.51 -9.18
CA THR A 192 -14.85 -11.05 -9.55
C THR A 192 -13.91 -11.11 -8.34
N LEU A 193 -14.06 -10.20 -7.37
CA LEU A 193 -13.23 -10.19 -6.16
C LEU A 193 -13.69 -11.25 -5.16
N SER A 194 -15.00 -11.40 -4.94
CA SER A 194 -15.55 -12.24 -3.87
C SER A 194 -15.79 -13.71 -4.25
N ALA A 195 -15.97 -14.02 -5.54
CA ALA A 195 -16.52 -15.32 -5.97
C ALA A 195 -15.71 -16.52 -5.48
N ASP A 196 -14.39 -16.50 -5.66
CA ASP A 196 -13.49 -17.60 -5.28
C ASP A 196 -13.51 -17.84 -3.76
N GLN A 197 -13.51 -16.76 -2.96
CA GLN A 197 -13.55 -16.85 -1.50
C GLN A 197 -14.91 -17.34 -1.01
N VAL A 198 -16.02 -16.89 -1.59
CA VAL A 198 -17.36 -17.40 -1.25
C VAL A 198 -17.47 -18.89 -1.58
N GLN A 199 -16.93 -19.33 -2.72
CA GLN A 199 -16.90 -20.75 -3.08
C GLN A 199 -16.06 -21.56 -2.07
N ARG A 200 -14.91 -21.04 -1.66
CA ARG A 200 -14.00 -21.68 -0.69
C ARG A 200 -14.62 -21.76 0.71
N LEU A 201 -15.12 -20.64 1.23
CA LEU A 201 -15.59 -20.47 2.60
C LEU A 201 -17.01 -20.96 2.83
N SER A 202 -17.86 -20.94 1.79
CA SER A 202 -19.30 -21.17 1.90
C SER A 202 -20.01 -20.18 2.84
N TRP A 203 -21.33 -20.32 2.94
CA TRP A 203 -22.21 -19.46 3.74
C TRP A 203 -22.11 -19.75 5.23
N LEU A 204 -21.85 -21.01 5.59
CA LEU A 204 -21.78 -21.47 6.97
C LEU A 204 -20.34 -21.81 7.37
N PRO A 205 -19.96 -21.56 8.64
CA PRO A 205 -18.68 -22.01 9.16
C PRO A 205 -18.48 -23.52 9.03
N LYS A 206 -17.22 -23.94 8.87
CA LYS A 206 -16.78 -25.33 8.83
C LYS A 206 -15.82 -25.58 9.98
N ASP A 207 -15.75 -26.81 10.48
CA ASP A 207 -14.83 -27.18 11.56
C ASP A 207 -13.35 -27.01 11.18
N THR A 208 -13.05 -26.99 9.88
CA THR A 208 -11.71 -26.77 9.32
C THR A 208 -11.35 -25.31 9.11
N ASP A 209 -12.26 -24.37 9.41
CA ASP A 209 -12.00 -22.95 9.23
C ASP A 209 -10.93 -22.45 10.19
N SER A 210 -9.97 -21.70 9.66
CA SER A 210 -9.08 -20.90 10.49
C SER A 210 -9.83 -19.73 11.15
N ASN A 211 -9.20 -19.09 12.13
CA ASN A 211 -9.73 -17.84 12.70
C ASN A 211 -9.90 -16.77 11.61
N TYR A 212 -8.93 -16.66 10.71
CA TYR A 212 -9.00 -15.73 9.58
C TYR A 212 -10.19 -16.02 8.65
N ASP A 213 -10.47 -17.29 8.35
CA ASP A 213 -11.62 -17.67 7.53
C ASP A 213 -12.94 -17.20 8.14
N GLN A 214 -13.07 -17.25 9.46
CA GLN A 214 -14.26 -16.75 10.17
C GLN A 214 -14.40 -15.23 10.07
N LEU A 215 -13.29 -14.48 10.08
CA LEU A 215 -13.26 -13.02 9.95
C LEU A 215 -13.48 -12.56 8.50
N VAL A 216 -12.94 -13.29 7.53
CA VAL A 216 -13.00 -12.95 6.10
C VAL A 216 -14.39 -13.26 5.50
N ARG A 217 -15.01 -14.39 5.89
CA ARG A 217 -16.33 -14.81 5.41
C ARG A 217 -17.39 -13.69 5.37
N PRO A 218 -17.68 -12.95 6.46
CA PRO A 218 -18.71 -11.92 6.42
C PRO A 218 -18.41 -10.78 5.43
N LEU A 219 -17.13 -10.48 5.17
CA LEU A 219 -16.73 -9.48 4.19
C LEU A 219 -17.03 -9.94 2.76
N ASP A 220 -16.63 -11.17 2.43
CA ASP A 220 -16.89 -11.75 1.11
C ASP A 220 -18.37 -11.97 0.84
N LEU A 221 -19.13 -12.45 1.84
CA LEU A 221 -20.58 -12.61 1.71
C LEU A 221 -21.28 -11.26 1.53
N SER A 222 -20.85 -10.21 2.24
CA SER A 222 -21.37 -8.86 2.05
C SER A 222 -21.06 -8.32 0.65
N ALA A 223 -19.86 -8.61 0.13
CA ALA A 223 -19.47 -8.23 -1.23
C ALA A 223 -20.28 -8.98 -2.29
N ALA A 224 -20.45 -10.29 -2.12
CA ALA A 224 -21.25 -11.12 -3.01
C ALA A 224 -22.73 -10.72 -3.01
N LEU A 225 -23.29 -10.34 -1.85
CA LEU A 225 -24.65 -9.82 -1.76
C LEU A 225 -24.82 -8.52 -2.55
N TYR A 226 -23.88 -7.58 -2.41
CA TYR A 226 -23.89 -6.34 -3.20
C TYR A 226 -23.74 -6.63 -4.71
N ALA A 227 -22.90 -7.60 -5.05
CA ALA A 227 -22.64 -8.00 -6.42
C ALA A 227 -23.77 -8.81 -7.06
N GLU A 228 -24.79 -9.19 -6.28
CA GLU A 228 -25.87 -10.09 -6.71
C GLU A 228 -25.33 -11.40 -7.30
N ASN A 229 -24.31 -11.96 -6.64
CA ASN A 229 -23.69 -13.22 -7.06
C ASN A 229 -24.78 -14.34 -7.05
N PRO A 230 -24.97 -15.08 -8.16
CA PRO A 230 -25.93 -16.19 -8.23
C PRO A 230 -25.64 -17.35 -7.27
#